data_AF-A0A7H4PDS8-F1
#
_entry.id   AF-A0A7H4PDS8-F1
#
_cell.length_a   1.000
_cell.length_b   1.000
_cell.length_c   1.000
_cell.angle_alpha   90.00
_cell.angle_beta   90.00
_cell.angle_gamma   90.00
#
_symmetry.space_group_name_H-M   'P 1'
#
loop_
_entity.id
_entity.type
_entity.pdbx_description
1 polymer ?
#
loop_
_entity_poly.entity_id
_entity_poly.type
_entity_poly.pdbx_seq_one_letter_code
_entity_poly.pdbx_strand_id
1 'polypeptide(L)' 'MAESHEFVKHAHKIQTQLIGMDEGSGKLPVNLITVHSQDHLMNAMVIQDLATDMIELYRRIPLAQ' A
#
# COMPACT_ATOMS: atom_id res chain seq x y z
N MET A 1 10.44 -7.12 4.93
CA MET A 1 9.23 -7.33 4.09
C MET A 1 8.04 -7.87 4.88
N ALA A 2 8.19 -8.91 5.71
CA ALA A 2 7.05 -9.53 6.44
C ALA A 2 6.19 -8.53 7.24
N GLU A 3 6.78 -7.75 8.15
CA GLU A 3 6.01 -6.76 8.94
C GLU A 3 5.34 -5.70 8.07
N SER A 4 6.06 -5.22 7.04
CA SER A 4 5.52 -4.23 6.10
C SER A 4 4.28 -4.78 5.38
N HIS A 5 4.30 -6.03 4.91
CA HIS A 5 3.14 -6.68 4.29
C HIS A 5 1.97 -6.79 5.26
N GLU A 6 2.22 -7.16 6.51
CA GLU A 6 1.17 -7.29 7.52
C GLU A 6 0.49 -5.95 7.80
N PHE A 7 1.24 -4.87 8.01
CA PHE A 7 0.65 -3.54 8.26
C PHE A 7 -0.10 -2.98 7.04
N VAL A 8 0.48 -3.10 5.84
CA VAL A 8 -0.17 -2.69 4.59
C VAL A 8 -1.47 -3.46 4.37
N LYS A 9 -1.47 -4.79 4.61
CA LYS A 9 -2.67 -5.63 4.49
C LYS A 9 -3.78 -5.19 5.47
N HIS A 10 -3.43 -4.84 6.71
CA HIS A 10 -4.39 -4.33 7.68
C HIS A 10 -5.00 -2.99 7.23
N ALA A 11 -4.17 -2.05 6.78
CA ALA A 11 -4.62 -0.75 6.30
C ALA A 11 -5.47 -0.88 5.01
N HIS A 12 -5.06 -1.73 4.07
CA HIS A 12 -5.80 -2.01 2.84
C HIS A 12 -7.17 -2.65 3.10
N LYS A 13 -7.29 -3.48 4.14
CA LYS A 13 -8.59 -4.02 4.57
C LYS A 13 -9.55 -2.91 5.01
N ILE A 14 -9.05 -1.91 5.74
CA ILE A 14 -9.85 -0.74 6.15
C ILE A 14 -10.24 0.08 4.92
N GLN A 15 -9.30 0.35 4.01
CA GLN A 15 -9.59 1.05 2.75
C GLN A 15 -10.67 0.32 1.93
N THR A 16 -10.60 -1.01 1.84
CA THR A 16 -11.61 -1.83 1.14
C THR A 16 -12.99 -1.70 1.78
N GLN A 17 -13.05 -1.69 3.11
CA GLN A 17 -14.32 -1.48 3.84
C GLN A 17 -14.90 -0.08 3.57
N LEU A 18 -14.07 0.96 3.57
CA LEU A 18 -14.50 2.33 3.26
C LEU A 18 -15.05 2.44 1.83
N ILE A 19 -14.40 1.81 0.86
CA ILE A 19 -14.89 1.75 -0.53
C ILE A 19 -16.23 0.99 -0.60
N GLY A 20 -16.35 -0.14 0.10
CA GLY A 20 -17.59 -0.90 0.16
C GLY A 20 -18.76 -0.11 0.77
N MET A 21 -18.49 0.67 1.83
CA MET A 21 -19.47 1.56 2.47
C MET A 21 -19.95 2.68 1.55
N ASP A 22 -19.12 3.10 0.58
CA ASP A 22 -19.52 4.12 -0.39
C ASP A 22 -20.62 3.62 -1.34
N GLU A 23 -20.72 2.29 -1.52
CA GLU A 23 -21.62 1.61 -2.46
C GLU A 23 -21.53 2.16 -3.89
N GLY A 24 -20.42 2.84 -4.23
CA GLY A 24 -20.25 3.56 -5.50
C GLY A 24 -21.17 4.77 -5.67
N SER A 25 -21.74 5.28 -4.59
CA SER A 25 -22.73 6.36 -4.58
C SER A 25 -22.27 7.61 -3.82
N GLY A 26 -21.01 7.67 -3.37
CA GLY A 26 -20.48 8.85 -2.67
C GLY A 26 -21.08 9.03 -1.27
N LYS A 27 -21.58 7.95 -0.65
CA LYS A 27 -22.25 7.99 0.67
C LYS A 27 -21.28 8.25 1.82
N LEU A 28 -19.98 7.99 1.62
CA LEU A 28 -18.97 8.23 2.64
C LEU A 28 -18.46 9.68 2.54
N PRO A 29 -18.42 10.46 3.64
CA PRO A 29 -17.84 11.79 3.62
C PRO A 29 -16.33 11.72 3.37
N VAL A 30 -15.93 12.03 2.14
CA VAL A 30 -14.52 12.15 1.73
C VAL A 30 -14.02 13.54 2.09
N ASN A 31 -13.16 13.61 3.12
CA ASN A 31 -12.46 14.83 3.50
C ASN A 31 -10.96 14.73 3.17
N LEU A 32 -10.24 15.84 3.32
CA LEU A 32 -8.81 15.92 2.99
C LEU A 32 -7.96 14.85 3.72
N ILE A 33 -8.27 14.55 4.98
CA ILE A 33 -7.55 13.54 5.76
C ILE A 33 -7.82 12.14 5.19
N THR A 34 -9.07 11.84 4.82
CA THR A 34 -9.45 10.56 4.21
C THR A 34 -8.77 10.37 2.84
N VAL A 35 -8.64 11.41 2.03
CA VAL A 35 -7.90 11.36 0.76
C VAL A 35 -6.41 11.14 1.03
N HIS A 36 -5.81 11.97 1.89
CA HIS A 36 -4.39 11.88 2.22
C HIS A 36 -3.99 10.52 2.80
N SER A 37 -4.86 9.91 3.61
CA SER A 37 -4.64 8.59 4.18
C SER A 37 -4.64 7.50 3.10
N GLN A 38 -5.51 7.60 2.09
CA GLN A 38 -5.53 6.69 0.95
C GLN A 38 -4.31 6.89 0.05
N ASP A 39 -3.89 8.13 -0.19
CA ASP A 39 -2.68 8.44 -0.98
C ASP A 39 -1.44 7.80 -0.34
N HIS A 40 -1.27 7.95 0.98
CA HIS A 40 -0.16 7.32 1.70
C HIS A 40 -0.19 5.80 1.62
N LEU A 41 -1.37 5.20 1.77
CA LEU A 41 -1.52 3.75 1.72
C LEU A 41 -1.17 3.20 0.32
N MET A 42 -1.71 3.82 -0.73
CA MET A 42 -1.40 3.43 -2.11
C MET A 42 0.08 3.61 -2.45
N ASN A 43 0.69 4.72 -2.01
CA ASN A 43 2.13 4.92 -2.16
C ASN A 43 2.95 3.87 -1.41
N ALA A 44 2.57 3.54 -0.17
CA ALA A 44 3.25 2.52 0.63
C ALA A 44 3.18 1.13 -0.03
N MET A 45 2.04 0.78 -0.63
CA MET A 45 1.87 -0.47 -1.39
C MET A 45 2.83 -0.53 -2.58
N VAL A 46 2.86 0.51 -3.42
CA VAL A 46 3.74 0.54 -4.59
C VAL A 46 5.22 0.55 -4.18
N ILE A 47 5.58 1.30 -3.13
CA ILE A 47 6.96 1.30 -2.62
C ILE A 47 7.36 -0.07 -2.08
N GLN A 48 6.45 -0.80 -1.43
CA GLN A 48 6.70 -2.15 -0.93
C GLN A 48 6.96 -3.15 -2.07
N ASP A 49 6.19 -3.07 -3.17
CA ASP A 49 6.42 -3.88 -4.37
C ASP A 49 7.79 -3.55 -4.98
N LEU A 50 8.08 -2.27 -5.20
CA LEU A 50 9.37 -1.81 -5.72
C LEU A 50 10.54 -2.22 -4.82
N ALA A 51 10.39 -2.14 -3.50
CA ALA A 51 11.42 -2.58 -2.56
C ALA A 51 11.68 -4.08 -2.66
N THR A 52 10.64 -4.90 -2.87
CA THR A 52 10.78 -6.33 -3.12
C THR A 52 11.59 -6.59 -4.39
N ASP A 53 11.24 -5.90 -5.48
CA ASP A 53 11.95 -6.01 -6.75
C ASP A 53 13.41 -5.55 -6.64
N MET A 54 13.66 -4.43 -5.94
CA MET A 54 15.02 -3.95 -5.68
C MET A 54 15.85 -4.97 -4.92
N ILE A 55 15.29 -5.56 -3.84
CA ILE A 55 15.99 -6.60 -3.08
C ILE A 55 16.33 -7.80 -3.98
N GLU A 56 15.40 -8.22 -4.84
CA GLU A 56 15.61 -9.33 -5.76
C GLU A 56 16.67 -9.00 -6.83
N LEU A 57 16.66 -7.78 -7.36
CA LEU A 57 17.71 -7.30 -8.27
C LEU A 57 19.08 -7.35 -7.59
N TYR A 58 19.22 -6.82 -6.37
CA TYR A 58 20.48 -6.84 -5.63
C TYR A 58 20.97 -8.26 -5.31
N ARG A 59 20.06 -9.22 -5.06
CA ARG A 59 20.44 -10.63 -4.86
C ARG A 59 21.04 -11.29 -6.10
N ARG A 60 20.66 -10.82 -7.30
CA ARG A 60 21.15 -11.36 -8.58
C ARG A 60 22.46 -10.74 -9.01
N ILE A 61 22.86 -9.61 -8.43
CA ILE A 61 24.14 -8.98 -8.72
C ILE A 61 25.25 -9.86 -8.12
N PRO A 62 26.17 -10.39 -8.95
CA PRO A 62 27.34 -11.09 -8.45
C PRO A 62 28.16 -10.13 -7.59
N LEU A 63 28.63 -10.59 -6.43
CA LEU A 63 29.66 -9.86 -5.69
C LEU A 63 30.83 -9.62 -6.64
N ALA A 64 31.14 -8.34 -6.91
CA ALA A 64 32.32 -7.98 -7.69
C ALA A 64 33.53 -8.62 -7.01
N GLN A 65 34.25 -9.48 -7.74
CA GLN A 65 35.53 -10.05 -7.31
C GLN A 65 36.62 -9.00 -7.39
#